data_AF-A0A419I6P2-F1
#
_entry.id   AF-A0A419I6P2-F1
#
_cell.length_a   1.000
_cell.length_b   1.000
_cell.length_c   1.000
_cell.angle_alpha   90.00
_cell.angle_beta   90.00
_cell.angle_gamma   90.00
#
_symmetry.space_group_name_H-M   'P 1'
#
loop_
_entity.id
_entity.type
_entity.pdbx_description
1 polymer ?
#
loop_
_entity_poly.entity_id
_entity_poly.type
_entity_poly.pdbx_seq_one_letter_code
_entity_poly.pdbx_strand_id
1 'polypeptide(L)'
;MDTAPPGWRSRTPVLAYGSNACPSKITWLRTELGLTGPVVAVRVQCRGLSAVWASGLRARDGQRPATLTALPDVVEDHFVWFATEDQLAVLDVCEGRGSRYDLARLTHADIRTEDGTQLDDVLAYVAASPIRCPLLVDGHPVRVADVPQAEAALLTGHPAPGHGPPAAKL
;
A
#
# COMPACT_ATOMS: atom_id res chain seq x y z
N MET A 1 3.95 -20.56 8.92
CA MET A 1 2.62 -20.09 8.44
C MET A 1 1.50 -21.02 8.90
N ASP A 2 1.76 -21.80 9.95
CA ASP A 2 1.00 -23.03 10.23
C ASP A 2 -0.29 -22.74 11.00
N THR A 3 -0.45 -21.51 11.48
CA THR A 3 -1.64 -20.98 12.15
C THR A 3 -2.60 -20.27 11.21
N ALA A 4 -2.26 -20.16 9.91
CA ALA A 4 -3.13 -19.51 8.94
C ALA A 4 -4.35 -20.39 8.61
N PRO A 5 -5.54 -19.79 8.41
CA PRO A 5 -6.76 -20.55 8.13
C PRO A 5 -6.65 -21.31 6.79
N PRO A 6 -7.29 -22.48 6.65
CA PRO A 6 -7.29 -23.23 5.39
C PRO A 6 -7.67 -22.37 4.18
N GLY A 7 -7.00 -22.60 3.05
CA GLY A 7 -7.27 -21.88 1.80
C GLY A 7 -6.81 -20.42 1.76
N TRP A 8 -6.09 -19.92 2.77
CA TRP A 8 -5.63 -18.52 2.78
C TRP A 8 -4.80 -18.14 1.56
N ARG A 9 -4.00 -19.05 1.00
CA ARG A 9 -3.18 -18.81 -0.21
C ARG A 9 -4.00 -18.63 -1.49
N SER A 10 -5.26 -19.09 -1.51
CA SER A 10 -6.18 -18.89 -2.63
C SER A 10 -6.89 -17.54 -2.61
N ARG A 11 -6.68 -16.74 -1.55
CA ARG A 11 -7.23 -15.40 -1.41
C ARG A 11 -6.40 -14.40 -2.20
N THR A 12 -6.98 -13.24 -2.48
CA THR A 12 -6.34 -12.18 -3.28
C THR A 12 -5.18 -11.55 -2.52
N PRO A 13 -3.94 -11.60 -3.04
CA PRO A 13 -2.80 -10.91 -2.43
C PRO A 13 -2.91 -9.40 -2.67
N VAL A 14 -2.88 -8.60 -1.60
CA VAL A 14 -2.93 -7.14 -1.63
C VAL A 14 -1.76 -6.56 -0.84
N LEU A 15 -0.90 -5.78 -1.49
CA LEU A 15 0.24 -5.14 -0.86
C LEU A 15 -0.21 -4.05 0.12
N ALA A 16 0.20 -4.18 1.36
CA ALA A 16 0.01 -3.23 2.44
C ALA A 16 1.34 -2.55 2.76
N TYR A 17 1.56 -1.39 2.13
CA TYR A 17 2.77 -0.58 2.23
C TYR A 17 2.57 0.70 3.09
N GLY A 18 1.33 0.97 3.51
CA GLY A 18 0.95 2.14 4.31
C GLY A 18 0.20 1.75 5.58
N SER A 19 -0.89 2.45 5.92
CA SER A 19 -1.62 2.23 7.18
C SER A 19 -2.15 0.79 7.36
N ASN A 20 -2.39 0.05 6.27
CA ASN A 20 -2.83 -1.34 6.30
C ASN A 20 -1.73 -2.32 6.77
N ALA A 21 -0.47 -1.88 6.86
CA ALA A 21 0.60 -2.65 7.50
C ALA A 21 0.51 -2.61 9.04
N CYS A 22 -0.19 -1.62 9.62
CA CYS A 22 -0.31 -1.48 11.06
C CYS A 22 -1.44 -2.36 11.62
N PRO A 23 -1.20 -3.24 12.61
CA PRO A 23 -2.24 -4.11 13.15
C PRO A 23 -3.46 -3.38 13.72
N SER A 24 -3.28 -2.18 14.28
CA SER A 24 -4.39 -1.38 14.81
C SER A 24 -5.40 -0.95 13.73
N LYS A 25 -4.97 -0.90 12.47
CA LYS A 25 -5.84 -0.64 11.32
C LYS A 25 -6.89 -1.73 11.14
N ILE A 26 -6.56 -2.99 11.45
CA ILE A 26 -7.52 -4.11 11.40
C ILE A 26 -8.66 -3.85 12.38
N THR A 27 -8.33 -3.46 13.63
CA THR A 27 -9.34 -3.11 14.64
C THR A 27 -10.23 -1.96 14.16
N TRP A 28 -9.63 -0.90 13.59
CA TRP A 28 -10.38 0.22 13.03
C TRP A 28 -11.32 -0.21 11.90
N LEU A 29 -10.85 -1.03 10.95
CA LEU A 29 -11.67 -1.54 9.84
C LEU A 29 -12.83 -2.40 10.33
N ARG A 30 -12.64 -3.16 11.42
CA ARG A 30 -13.71 -3.94 12.05
C ARG A 30 -14.78 -3.03 12.65
N THR A 31 -14.36 -2.04 13.43
CA THR A 31 -15.28 -1.14 14.13
C THR A 31 -16.02 -0.20 13.18
N GLU A 32 -15.31 0.40 12.23
CA GLU A 32 -15.87 1.48 11.40
C GLU A 32 -16.48 1.00 10.09
N LEU A 33 -15.93 -0.08 9.50
CA LEU A 33 -16.32 -0.55 8.17
C LEU A 33 -16.81 -2.00 8.16
N GLY A 34 -16.96 -2.63 9.33
CA GLY A 34 -17.54 -3.96 9.45
C GLY A 34 -16.66 -5.08 8.88
N LEU A 35 -15.34 -4.92 8.84
CA LEU A 35 -14.43 -6.00 8.43
C LEU A 35 -14.71 -7.28 9.24
N THR A 36 -14.83 -8.43 8.58
CA THR A 36 -15.08 -9.71 9.24
C THR A 36 -13.98 -10.74 8.96
N GLY A 37 -14.00 -11.82 9.76
CA GLY A 37 -13.11 -12.96 9.59
C GLY A 37 -11.64 -12.72 9.98
N PRO A 38 -10.81 -13.76 9.82
CA PRO A 38 -9.37 -13.67 10.05
C PRO A 38 -8.69 -12.90 8.91
N VAL A 39 -7.93 -11.87 9.28
CA VAL A 39 -6.99 -11.19 8.38
C VAL A 39 -5.69 -11.96 8.38
N VAL A 40 -5.22 -12.35 7.20
CA VAL A 40 -3.94 -13.02 7.01
C VAL A 40 -3.00 -12.02 6.36
N ALA A 41 -2.00 -11.54 7.10
CA ALA A 41 -0.96 -10.65 6.61
C ALA A 41 0.40 -11.33 6.75
N VAL A 42 1.17 -11.38 5.66
CA VAL A 42 2.49 -12.01 5.58
C VAL A 42 3.52 -10.95 5.28
N ARG A 43 4.63 -10.93 6.03
CA ARG A 43 5.77 -10.06 5.72
C ARG A 43 6.39 -10.47 4.39
N VAL A 44 6.71 -9.49 3.57
CA VAL A 44 7.35 -9.69 2.27
C VAL A 44 8.49 -8.71 2.08
N GLN A 45 9.52 -9.15 1.37
CA GLN A 45 10.55 -8.28 0.80
C GLN A 45 10.12 -7.87 -0.61
N CYS A 46 10.08 -6.57 -0.86
CA CYS A 46 9.79 -5.98 -2.16
C CYS A 46 11.07 -5.36 -2.73
N ARG A 47 11.42 -5.69 -3.98
CA ARG A 47 12.55 -5.07 -4.69
C ARG A 47 12.02 -4.15 -5.78
N GLY A 48 12.62 -2.98 -5.91
CA GLY A 48 12.21 -2.00 -6.91
C GLY A 48 10.90 -1.25 -6.58
N LEU A 49 10.37 -1.40 -5.36
CA LEU A 49 9.14 -0.77 -4.90
C LEU A 49 9.38 -0.14 -3.53
N SER A 50 8.76 1.01 -3.29
CA SER A 50 8.88 1.71 -2.01
C SER A 50 7.61 2.45 -1.63
N ALA A 51 7.29 2.42 -0.34
CA ALA A 51 6.32 3.32 0.26
C ALA A 51 6.90 4.73 0.36
N VAL A 52 6.24 5.69 -0.28
CA VAL A 52 6.65 7.09 -0.31
C VAL A 52 5.52 8.00 0.13
N TRP A 53 5.85 9.20 0.57
CA TRP A 53 4.84 10.16 0.99
C TRP A 53 4.09 10.72 -0.22
N ALA A 54 2.77 10.84 -0.12
CA ALA A 54 1.94 11.48 -1.13
C ALA A 54 2.12 13.01 -1.14
N SER A 55 1.92 13.64 -2.29
CA SER A 55 2.05 15.08 -2.49
C SER A 55 1.03 15.91 -1.69
N GLY A 56 -0.16 15.37 -1.42
CA GLY A 56 -1.23 16.05 -0.71
C GLY A 56 -1.41 15.59 0.74
N LEU A 57 -2.03 16.45 1.54
CA LEU A 57 -2.41 16.15 2.92
C LEU A 57 -3.85 15.62 3.00
N ARG A 58 -4.16 14.88 4.06
CA ARG A 58 -5.52 14.45 4.36
C ARG A 58 -6.28 15.58 5.05
N ALA A 59 -7.41 15.98 4.47
CA ALA A 59 -8.22 17.09 4.98
C ALA A 59 -8.67 16.92 6.45
N ARG A 60 -8.92 15.67 6.88
CA ARG A 60 -9.44 15.36 8.22
C ARG A 60 -8.48 15.72 9.36
N ASP A 61 -7.19 15.46 9.19
CA ASP A 61 -6.21 15.48 10.29
C ASP A 61 -4.83 16.00 9.88
N GLY A 62 -4.69 16.51 8.66
CA GLY A 62 -3.44 17.08 8.15
C GLY A 62 -2.33 16.06 7.91
N GLN A 63 -2.55 14.76 8.17
CA GLN A 63 -1.53 13.75 7.93
C GLN A 63 -1.28 13.59 6.43
N ARG A 64 -0.02 13.41 6.07
CA ARG A 64 0.42 13.07 4.71
C ARG A 64 0.29 11.55 4.51
N PRO A 65 -0.58 11.05 3.63
CA PRO A 65 -0.71 9.60 3.41
C PRO A 65 0.52 9.01 2.70
N ALA A 66 0.71 7.70 2.85
CA ALA A 66 1.64 6.94 2.02
C ALA A 66 1.03 6.62 0.64
N THR A 67 1.87 6.50 -0.37
CA THR A 67 1.57 5.98 -1.72
C THR A 67 2.71 5.07 -2.14
N LEU A 68 2.57 4.38 -3.27
CA LEU A 68 3.57 3.43 -3.77
C LEU A 68 4.25 3.99 -5.01
N THR A 69 5.58 3.91 -5.09
CA THR A 69 6.34 4.20 -6.30
C THR A 69 7.28 3.06 -6.69
N ALA A 70 7.64 2.99 -7.97
CA ALA A 70 8.80 2.23 -8.41
C ALA A 70 10.08 2.96 -7.97
N LEU A 71 11.02 2.21 -7.41
CA LEU A 71 12.31 2.70 -6.96
C LEU A 71 13.35 1.57 -7.12
N PRO A 72 13.95 1.40 -8.32
CA PRO A 72 14.67 0.18 -8.72
C PRO A 72 15.77 -0.30 -7.77
N ASP A 73 16.49 0.63 -7.17
CA ASP A 73 17.66 0.33 -6.32
C ASP A 73 17.30 0.08 -4.85
N VAL A 74 16.00 0.06 -4.52
CA VAL A 74 15.52 -0.10 -3.16
C VAL A 74 14.95 -1.48 -2.91
N VAL A 75 15.25 -1.99 -1.72
CA VAL A 75 14.65 -3.19 -1.15
C VAL A 75 13.96 -2.78 0.15
N GLU A 76 12.65 -3.05 0.25
CA GLU A 76 11.83 -2.71 1.41
C GLU A 76 11.01 -3.89 1.92
N ASP A 77 10.84 -3.96 3.23
CA ASP A 77 9.92 -4.91 3.83
C ASP A 77 8.53 -4.28 3.97
N HIS A 78 7.53 -5.02 3.52
CA HIS A 78 6.11 -4.67 3.61
C HIS A 78 5.31 -5.88 4.10
N PHE A 79 3.98 -5.76 4.07
CA PHE A 79 3.08 -6.88 4.28
C PHE A 79 2.22 -7.10 3.05
N VAL A 80 1.84 -8.34 2.77
CA VAL A 80 0.78 -8.69 1.85
C VAL A 80 -0.38 -9.27 2.63
N TRP A 81 -1.55 -8.69 2.46
CA TRP A 81 -2.80 -9.26 2.91
C TRP A 81 -3.29 -10.30 1.91
N PHE A 82 -3.65 -11.47 2.39
CA PHE A 82 -4.38 -12.47 1.61
C PHE A 82 -5.87 -12.28 1.90
N ALA A 83 -6.49 -11.37 1.15
CA ALA A 83 -7.82 -10.84 1.39
C ALA A 83 -8.91 -11.68 0.72
N THR A 84 -9.97 -11.99 1.47
CA THR A 84 -11.22 -12.48 0.85
C THR A 84 -11.88 -11.39 0.01
N GLU A 85 -12.85 -11.75 -0.83
CA GLU A 85 -13.62 -10.78 -1.62
C GLU A 85 -14.30 -9.73 -0.72
N ASP A 86 -14.94 -10.15 0.37
CA ASP A 86 -15.55 -9.25 1.36
C ASP A 86 -14.53 -8.29 2.00
N GLN A 87 -13.33 -8.80 2.34
CA GLN A 87 -12.28 -7.97 2.91
C GLN A 87 -11.75 -6.97 1.88
N LEU A 88 -11.63 -7.37 0.61
CA LEU A 88 -11.24 -6.48 -0.48
C LEU A 88 -12.27 -5.37 -0.71
N ALA A 89 -13.57 -5.68 -0.62
CA ALA A 89 -14.62 -4.67 -0.71
C ALA A 89 -14.53 -3.63 0.43
N VAL A 90 -14.21 -4.08 1.65
CA VAL A 90 -13.96 -3.16 2.79
C VAL A 90 -12.72 -2.29 2.54
N LEU A 91 -11.65 -2.87 1.99
CA LEU A 91 -10.45 -2.11 1.62
C LEU A 91 -10.76 -1.08 0.52
N ASP A 92 -11.57 -1.43 -0.48
CA ASP A 92 -11.97 -0.50 -1.56
C ASP A 92 -12.69 0.74 -1.01
N VAL A 93 -13.58 0.56 -0.02
CA VAL A 93 -14.24 1.67 0.68
C VAL A 93 -13.24 2.49 1.51
N CYS A 94 -12.37 1.82 2.27
CA CYS A 94 -11.35 2.46 3.11
C CYS A 94 -10.42 3.34 2.28
N GLU A 95 -9.87 2.78 1.20
CA GLU A 95 -8.93 3.48 0.34
C GLU A 95 -9.64 4.51 -0.55
N GLY A 96 -10.95 4.37 -0.78
CA GLY A 96 -11.73 5.28 -1.61
C GLY A 96 -11.42 5.06 -3.08
N ARG A 97 -11.59 3.81 -3.52
CA ARG A 97 -11.33 3.36 -4.88
C ARG A 97 -12.00 4.27 -5.92
N GLY A 98 -11.26 4.64 -6.97
CA GLY A 98 -11.75 5.51 -8.04
C GLY A 98 -11.78 7.00 -7.71
N SER A 99 -11.37 7.39 -6.49
CA SER A 99 -11.27 8.80 -6.08
C SER A 99 -9.90 9.14 -5.50
N ARG A 100 -9.48 8.45 -4.43
CA ARG A 100 -8.17 8.68 -3.80
C ARG A 100 -7.13 7.75 -4.37
N TYR A 101 -7.44 6.45 -4.36
CA TYR A 101 -6.60 5.41 -4.92
C TYR A 101 -7.37 4.60 -5.94
N ASP A 102 -6.66 3.95 -6.85
CA ASP A 102 -7.16 2.94 -7.75
C ASP A 102 -6.60 1.59 -7.33
N LEU A 103 -7.39 0.53 -7.45
CA LEU A 103 -6.88 -0.83 -7.28
C LEU A 103 -6.22 -1.24 -8.60
N ALA A 104 -4.97 -1.66 -8.54
CA ALA A 104 -4.21 -2.10 -9.71
C ALA A 104 -3.44 -3.37 -9.41
N ARG A 105 -3.28 -4.21 -10.44
CA ARG A 105 -2.39 -5.38 -10.42
C ARG A 105 -0.98 -4.92 -10.71
N LEU A 106 -0.04 -5.19 -9.81
CA LEU A 106 1.37 -4.91 -10.04
C LEU A 106 1.90 -5.86 -11.11
N THR A 107 2.49 -5.29 -12.17
CA THR A 107 3.11 -6.07 -13.25
C THR A 107 4.62 -6.06 -13.05
N HIS A 108 5.29 -7.20 -13.16
CA HIS A 108 6.75 -7.32 -13.00
C HIS A 108 7.29 -6.89 -11.62
N ALA A 109 6.49 -7.03 -10.55
CA ALA A 109 6.96 -6.77 -9.19
C ALA A 109 7.73 -7.96 -8.62
N ASP A 110 8.89 -7.71 -8.00
CA ASP A 110 9.65 -8.72 -7.25
C ASP A 110 9.27 -8.65 -5.77
N ILE A 111 8.27 -9.46 -5.39
CA ILE A 111 7.70 -9.52 -4.05
C ILE A 111 7.83 -10.95 -3.54
N ARG A 112 8.60 -11.13 -2.47
CA ARG A 112 8.90 -12.46 -1.93
C ARG A 112 8.57 -12.56 -0.45
N THR A 113 7.97 -13.67 -0.05
CA THR A 113 7.80 -14.01 1.37
C THR A 113 9.14 -14.35 2.03
N GLU A 114 9.17 -14.42 3.36
CA GLU A 114 10.39 -14.74 4.13
C GLU A 114 11.00 -16.10 3.76
N ASP A 115 10.20 -17.06 3.31
CA ASP A 115 10.67 -18.36 2.81
C ASP A 115 11.19 -18.33 1.35
N GLY A 116 11.23 -17.15 0.74
CA GLY A 116 11.70 -16.92 -0.63
C GLY A 116 10.66 -17.15 -1.71
N THR A 117 9.42 -17.53 -1.37
CA THR A 117 8.35 -17.73 -2.36
C THR A 117 8.02 -16.40 -3.05
N GLN A 118 8.08 -16.39 -4.38
CA GLN A 118 7.61 -15.28 -5.21
C GLN A 118 6.08 -15.20 -5.15
N LEU A 119 5.55 -13.99 -4.93
CA LEU A 119 4.13 -13.72 -5.05
C LEU A 119 3.84 -13.08 -6.41
N ASP A 120 2.99 -13.75 -7.18
CA ASP A 120 2.46 -13.23 -8.43
C ASP A 120 1.10 -12.56 -8.21
N ASP A 121 0.64 -11.80 -9.20
CA ASP A 121 -0.72 -11.25 -9.23
C ASP A 121 -1.10 -10.35 -8.04
N VAL A 122 -0.10 -9.76 -7.38
CA VAL A 122 -0.27 -8.89 -6.22
C VAL A 122 -0.98 -7.60 -6.63
N LEU A 123 -2.07 -7.30 -5.94
CA LEU A 123 -2.78 -6.04 -6.09
C LEU A 123 -2.20 -4.97 -5.17
N ALA A 124 -2.29 -3.72 -5.57
CA ALA A 124 -1.96 -2.58 -4.73
C ALA A 124 -2.93 -1.43 -5.01
N TYR A 125 -3.21 -0.66 -3.98
CA TYR A 125 -3.85 0.65 -4.15
C TYR A 125 -2.79 1.64 -4.63
N VAL A 126 -2.98 2.26 -5.77
CA VAL A 126 -2.06 3.24 -6.37
C VAL A 126 -2.77 4.59 -6.52
N ALA A 127 -2.03 5.68 -6.66
CA ALA A 127 -2.63 7.01 -6.74
C ALA A 127 -3.66 7.12 -7.88
N ALA A 128 -4.88 7.59 -7.57
CA ALA A 128 -5.92 7.91 -8.57
C ALA A 128 -6.05 9.41 -8.84
N SER A 129 -5.35 10.25 -8.07
CA SER A 129 -5.39 11.71 -8.18
C SER A 129 -4.02 12.34 -7.91
N PRO A 130 -3.75 13.55 -8.42
CA PRO A 130 -2.45 14.21 -8.25
C PRO A 130 -2.02 14.35 -6.77
N ILE A 131 -2.98 14.57 -5.86
CA ILE A 131 -2.74 14.69 -4.41
C ILE A 131 -2.36 13.37 -3.73
N ARG A 132 -2.41 12.25 -4.45
CA ARG A 132 -1.98 10.92 -4.02
C ARG A 132 -0.76 10.41 -4.76
N CYS A 133 -0.34 11.08 -5.84
CA CYS A 133 0.94 10.81 -6.47
C CYS A 133 2.10 11.09 -5.47
N PRO A 134 3.26 10.42 -5.65
CA PRO A 134 4.45 10.68 -4.84
C PRO A 134 4.78 12.17 -4.73
N LEU A 135 5.16 12.62 -3.53
CA LEU A 135 5.78 13.91 -3.30
C LEU A 135 7.22 13.87 -3.81
N LEU A 136 7.56 14.79 -4.71
CA LEU A 136 8.93 15.02 -5.16
C LEU A 136 9.52 16.23 -4.43
N VAL A 137 10.60 16.01 -3.68
CA VAL A 137 11.45 17.06 -3.10
C VAL A 137 12.77 17.02 -3.87
N ASP A 138 13.17 18.16 -4.45
CA ASP A 138 14.33 18.25 -5.34
C ASP A 138 14.35 17.19 -6.46
N GLY A 139 13.17 16.88 -6.99
CA GLY A 139 12.97 15.89 -8.06
C GLY A 139 12.94 14.43 -7.60
N HIS A 140 13.11 14.14 -6.31
CA HIS A 140 13.20 12.78 -5.78
C HIS A 140 12.00 12.44 -4.88
N PRO A 141 11.46 11.21 -4.98
CA PRO A 141 10.39 10.77 -4.08
C PRO A 141 10.91 10.63 -2.64
N VAL A 142 10.08 11.01 -1.67
CA VAL A 142 10.45 10.93 -0.24
C VAL A 142 9.91 9.64 0.37
N ARG A 143 10.79 8.74 0.79
CA ARG A 143 10.42 7.45 1.38
C ARG A 143 9.82 7.61 2.77
N VAL A 144 8.80 6.80 3.05
CA VAL A 144 8.18 6.70 4.38
C VAL A 144 9.19 6.18 5.41
N ALA A 145 10.08 5.29 4.99
CA ALA A 145 11.13 4.73 5.84
C ALA A 145 12.16 5.77 6.31
N ASP A 146 12.36 6.84 5.53
CA ASP A 146 13.44 7.80 5.76
C ASP A 146 12.95 9.04 6.52
N VAL A 147 11.68 9.42 6.35
CA VAL A 147 11.12 10.65 6.94
C VAL A 147 9.88 10.33 7.77
N PRO A 148 9.87 10.60 9.08
CA PRO A 148 8.70 10.40 9.94
C PRO A 148 7.50 11.27 9.54
N GLN A 149 6.29 10.81 9.87
CA GLN A 149 5.02 11.47 9.54
C GLN A 149 4.97 12.97 9.90
N ALA A 150 5.49 13.35 11.07
CA ALA A 150 5.45 14.72 11.58
C ALA A 150 6.31 15.67 10.73
N GLU A 151 7.47 15.21 10.29
CA GLU A 151 8.35 15.96 9.39
C GLU A 151 7.79 15.95 7.96
N ALA A 152 7.32 14.79 7.49
CA ALA A 152 6.71 14.64 6.18
C ALA A 152 5.56 15.62 5.96
N ALA A 153 4.73 15.86 6.99
CA ALA A 153 3.62 16.81 6.92
C ALA A 153 4.05 18.25 6.61
N LEU A 154 5.28 18.63 6.96
CA LEU A 154 5.84 19.98 6.76
C LEU A 154 6.60 20.13 5.43
N LEU A 155 6.90 19.01 4.75
CA LEU A 155 7.64 19.05 3.49
C LEU A 155 6.84 19.76 2.38
N THR A 156 7.56 20.53 1.57
CA THR A 156 7.05 21.19 0.36
C THR A 156 7.72 20.59 -0.86
N GLY A 157 6.95 20.39 -1.93
CA GLY A 157 7.43 19.80 -3.17
C GLY A 157 6.30 19.73 -4.20
N HIS A 158 6.50 18.95 -5.25
CA HIS A 158 5.54 18.82 -6.35
C HIS A 158 5.05 17.37 -6.49
N PRO A 159 3.82 17.14 -6.98
CA PRO A 159 3.38 15.79 -7.30
C PRO A 159 4.18 15.21 -8.47
N ALA A 160 4.54 13.93 -8.37
CA ALA A 160 5.03 13.18 -9.52
C ALA A 160 3.94 13.08 -10.61
N PRO A 161 4.30 12.92 -11.90
CA PRO A 161 3.34 12.85 -13.01
C PRO A 161 2.34 11.68 -12.92
N GLY A 162 2.63 10.65 -12.12
CA GLY A 162 1.77 9.49 -11.91
C GLY A 162 2.22 8.70 -10.67
N HIS A 163 1.60 7.53 -10.45
CA HIS A 163 1.93 6.71 -9.28
C HIS A 163 3.35 6.13 -9.35
N GLY A 164 3.84 5.73 -10.52
CA GLY A 164 5.21 5.23 -10.72
C GLY A 164 5.30 3.73 -11.02
N PRO A 165 4.70 2.80 -10.24
CA PRO A 165 4.84 1.38 -10.49
C PRO A 165 4.18 0.95 -11.81
N PRO A 166 4.79 0.03 -12.57
CA PRO A 166 4.12 -0.63 -13.69
C PRO A 166 2.95 -1.47 -13.15
N ALA A 167 1.73 -1.07 -13.48
CA ALA A 167 0.52 -1.71 -12.97
C ALA A 167 -0.63 -1.61 -13.98
N ALA A 168 -1.50 -2.61 -13.98
CA ALA A 168 -2.75 -2.61 -14.73
C ALA A 168 -3.92 -2.31 -13.79
N LYS A 169 -4.60 -1.18 -14.00
CA LYS A 169 -5.79 -0.81 -13.23
C LYS A 169 -6.92 -1.83 -13.43
N LEU A 170 -7.63 -2.14 -12.36
CA LEU A 170 -8.78 -3.06 -12.33
C LEU A 170 -10.11 -2.30 -12.26
#